data_AF-A0AAW2J570-F1
#
_entry.id   AF-A0AAW2J570-F1
#
_cell.length_a   1.000
_cell.length_b   1.000
_cell.length_c   1.000
_cell.angle_alpha   90.00
_cell.angle_beta   90.00
_cell.angle_gamma   90.00
#
_symmetry.space_group_name_H-M   'P 1'
#
loop_
_entity.id
_entity.type
_entity.pdbx_description
1 polymer ?
#
loop_
_entity_poly.entity_id
_entity_poly.type
_entity_poly.pdbx_seq_one_letter_code
_entity_poly.pdbx_strand_id
1 'polypeptide(L)'
;MATTNSLRALLLLSLFLLNTFQSESAVASIDLGSEWLKVAVVNLKPGQPPISIAINEMSKRKTPSLISFHADSRLIGEESSNLLARYPQQGVFPSSLPPRETLQFYARFPQQALFESRDCSGG
;
A
#
# COMPACT_ATOMS: atom_id res chain seq x y z
N MET A 1 20.72 9.23 46.87
CA MET A 1 19.56 8.40 47.23
C MET A 1 18.34 8.99 46.55
N ALA A 2 17.81 8.33 45.50
CA ALA A 2 16.52 8.72 44.94
C ALA A 2 15.44 8.43 45.98
N THR A 3 14.66 9.43 46.36
CA THR A 3 13.55 9.24 47.30
C THR A 3 12.46 8.41 46.62
N THR A 4 11.70 7.62 47.38
CA THR A 4 10.57 6.82 46.85
C THR A 4 9.57 7.67 46.05
N ASN A 5 9.43 8.95 46.39
CA ASN A 5 8.62 9.92 45.64
C ASN A 5 9.20 10.26 44.26
N SER A 6 10.53 10.41 44.15
CA SER A 6 11.19 10.64 42.86
C SER A 6 11.09 9.42 41.92
N LEU A 7 11.15 8.21 42.47
CA LEU A 7 10.96 6.97 41.70
C LEU A 7 9.51 6.84 41.19
N ARG A 8 8.52 7.18 42.05
CA ARG A 8 7.10 7.23 41.67
C ARG A 8 6.84 8.29 40.60
N ALA A 9 7.43 9.48 40.72
CA ALA A 9 7.30 10.54 39.73
C ALA A 9 7.87 10.12 38.36
N LEU A 10 9.04 9.47 38.34
CA LEU A 10 9.63 8.92 37.11
C LEU A 10 8.77 7.82 36.49
N LEU A 11 8.18 6.94 37.32
CA LEU A 11 7.27 5.89 36.85
C LEU A 11 6.00 6.49 36.22
N LEU A 12 5.39 7.48 36.88
CA LEU A 12 4.21 8.17 36.36
C LEU A 12 4.51 8.95 35.07
N LEU A 13 5.66 9.62 35.00
CA LEU A 13 6.10 10.31 33.79
C LEU A 13 6.35 9.34 32.64
N SER A 14 7.00 8.21 32.91
CA SER A 14 7.20 7.14 31.92
C SER A 14 5.87 6.60 31.39
N LEU A 15 4.91 6.32 32.27
CA LEU A 15 3.58 5.82 31.87
C LEU A 15 2.81 6.85 31.05
N PHE A 16 2.91 8.14 31.41
CA PHE A 16 2.28 9.23 30.65
C PHE A 16 2.86 9.32 29.24
N LEU A 17 4.20 9.29 29.11
CA LEU A 17 4.87 9.34 27.80
C LEU A 17 4.48 8.15 26.91
N LEU A 18 4.36 6.94 27.48
CA LEU A 18 3.94 5.76 26.73
C LEU A 18 2.50 5.86 26.19
N ASN A 19 1.60 6.57 26.88
CA ASN A 19 0.21 6.76 26.43
C ASN A 19 0.06 7.84 25.34
N THR A 20 1.10 8.63 25.06
CA THR A 20 1.04 9.67 24.01
C THR A 20 1.38 9.16 22.61
N PHE A 21 1.85 7.91 22.47
CA PHE A 21 2.11 7.31 21.17
C PHE A 21 0.82 6.76 20.56
N GLN A 22 0.06 7.61 19.87
CA GLN A 22 -0.97 7.16 18.95
C GLN A 22 -0.37 6.97 17.56
N SER A 23 -0.33 5.73 17.10
CA SER A 23 -0.03 5.42 15.70
C SER A 23 -1.34 5.40 14.92
N GLU A 24 -1.57 6.43 14.10
CA GLU A 24 -2.59 6.33 13.06
C GLU A 24 -2.02 5.46 11.93
N SER A 25 -2.43 4.20 11.88
CA SER A 25 -2.12 3.33 10.76
C SER A 25 -3.16 3.55 9.66
N ALA A 26 -2.71 3.99 8.48
CA ALA A 26 -3.52 3.90 7.28
C ALA A 26 -3.77 2.41 6.97
N VAL A 27 -5.02 2.04 6.68
CA VAL A 27 -5.39 0.69 6.28
C VAL A 27 -5.77 0.72 4.81
N ALA A 28 -5.16 -0.16 4.01
CA ALA A 28 -5.48 -0.31 2.60
C ALA A 28 -5.94 -1.74 2.30
N SER A 29 -6.94 -1.88 1.43
CA SER A 29 -7.37 -3.14 0.84
C SER A 29 -6.97 -3.22 -0.62
N ILE A 30 -6.53 -4.39 -1.06
CA ILE A 30 -6.04 -4.62 -2.42
C ILE A 30 -6.86 -5.73 -3.07
N ASP A 31 -7.49 -5.43 -4.20
CA ASP A 31 -8.21 -6.38 -5.06
C ASP A 31 -7.29 -6.80 -6.21
N LEU A 32 -6.81 -8.05 -6.15
CA LEU A 32 -5.89 -8.65 -7.11
C LEU A 32 -6.65 -9.43 -8.19
N GLY A 33 -7.39 -8.71 -9.04
CA GLY A 33 -8.09 -9.32 -10.16
C GLY A 33 -7.15 -9.76 -11.29
N SER A 34 -7.62 -10.72 -12.10
CA SER A 34 -6.87 -11.22 -13.27
C SER A 34 -6.65 -10.17 -14.36
N GLU A 35 -7.55 -9.21 -14.49
CA GLU A 35 -7.50 -8.15 -15.49
C GLU A 35 -7.21 -6.77 -14.87
N TRP A 36 -7.65 -6.56 -13.62
CA TRP A 36 -7.60 -5.26 -12.96
C TRP A 36 -7.12 -5.40 -11.52
N LEU A 37 -6.16 -4.57 -11.18
CA LEU A 37 -5.74 -4.24 -9.82
C LEU A 37 -6.54 -3.04 -9.32
N LYS A 38 -7.06 -3.12 -8.10
CA LYS A 38 -7.67 -1.97 -7.40
C LYS A 38 -7.14 -1.87 -5.99
N VAL A 39 -7.00 -0.64 -5.51
CA VAL A 39 -6.61 -0.35 -4.13
C VAL A 39 -7.66 0.55 -3.51
N ALA A 40 -8.17 0.17 -2.35
CA ALA A 40 -9.04 1.00 -1.54
C ALA A 40 -8.34 1.38 -0.23
N VAL A 41 -8.53 2.61 0.21
CA VAL A 41 -8.02 3.15 1.46
C VAL A 41 -9.18 3.29 2.42
N VAL A 42 -8.97 2.87 3.66
CA VAL A 42 -9.92 3.00 4.75
C VAL A 42 -9.50 4.21 5.57
N ASN A 43 -10.37 5.24 5.59
CA ASN A 43 -10.11 6.46 6.34
C ASN A 43 -10.78 6.33 7.72
N LEU A 44 -9.95 6.37 8.77
CA LEU A 44 -10.42 6.30 10.15
C LEU A 44 -10.85 7.67 10.70
N LYS A 45 -10.50 8.76 10.00
CA LYS A 45 -10.77 10.12 10.43
C LYS A 45 -12.25 10.51 10.22
N PRO A 46 -12.93 11.05 11.25
CA PRO A 46 -14.29 11.57 11.10
C PRO A 46 -14.36 12.68 10.06
N GLY A 47 -15.38 12.66 9.21
CA GLY A 47 -15.61 13.67 8.16
C GLY A 47 -15.05 13.33 6.78
N GLN A 48 -14.29 12.24 6.63
CA GLN A 48 -13.92 11.68 5.34
C GLN A 48 -14.80 10.46 4.99
N PRO A 49 -15.00 10.14 3.70
CA PRO A 49 -15.65 8.91 3.31
C PRO A 49 -14.86 7.73 3.88
N PRO A 50 -15.52 6.78 4.57
CA PRO A 50 -14.84 5.73 5.31
C PRO A 50 -14.03 4.80 4.41
N ILE A 51 -14.42 4.67 3.14
CA ILE A 51 -13.72 3.88 2.13
C ILE A 51 -13.62 4.73 0.85
N SER A 52 -12.41 4.88 0.33
CA SER A 52 -12.14 5.53 -0.96
C SER A 52 -11.29 4.62 -1.85
N ILE A 53 -11.48 4.67 -3.17
CA ILE A 53 -10.64 3.93 -4.12
C ILE A 53 -9.49 4.85 -4.55
N ALA A 54 -8.26 4.35 -4.42
CA ALA A 54 -7.07 5.07 -4.84
C ALA A 54 -7.08 5.32 -6.35
N ILE A 55 -6.51 6.44 -6.74
CA ILE A 55 -6.37 6.87 -8.13
C ILE A 55 -4.93 6.63 -8.57
N ASN A 56 -4.75 6.03 -9.74
CA ASN A 56 -3.43 5.81 -10.32
C ASN A 56 -2.88 7.06 -11.03
N GLU A 57 -1.65 6.96 -11.54
CA GLU A 57 -0.95 8.02 -12.27
C GLU A 57 -1.70 8.52 -13.52
N MET A 58 -2.59 7.70 -14.06
CA MET A 58 -3.44 8.01 -15.22
C MET A 58 -4.82 8.55 -14.83
N SER A 59 -5.02 8.93 -13.57
CA SER A 59 -6.31 9.43 -13.04
C SER A 59 -7.46 8.41 -13.11
N LYS A 60 -7.15 7.11 -13.02
CA LYS A 60 -8.13 6.02 -13.05
C LYS A 60 -8.21 5.26 -11.71
N ARG A 61 -9.37 4.65 -11.45
CA ARG A 61 -9.67 3.82 -10.27
C ARG A 61 -9.35 2.33 -10.46
N LYS A 62 -8.89 1.94 -11.65
CA LYS A 62 -8.55 0.56 -12.00
C LYS A 62 -7.22 0.60 -12.76
N THR A 63 -6.25 -0.14 -12.26
CA THR A 63 -4.95 -0.32 -12.91
C THR A 63 -4.96 -1.69 -13.60
N PRO A 64 -4.53 -1.82 -14.86
CA PRO A 64 -4.39 -3.12 -15.51
C PRO A 64 -3.51 -4.05 -14.67
N SER A 65 -3.94 -5.30 -14.50
CA SER A 65 -3.16 -6.33 -13.81
C SER A 65 -2.12 -6.91 -14.78
N LEU A 66 -1.15 -6.09 -15.15
CA LEU A 66 -0.13 -6.42 -16.15
C LEU A 66 1.24 -5.90 -15.74
N ILE A 67 2.27 -6.69 -16.03
CA ILE A 67 3.66 -6.36 -15.79
C ILE A 67 4.47 -6.64 -17.05
N SER A 68 5.41 -5.76 -17.37
CA SER A 68 6.38 -5.98 -18.43
C SER A 68 7.78 -5.66 -17.94
N PHE A 69 8.77 -6.33 -18.51
CA PHE A 69 10.18 -6.03 -18.24
C PHE A 69 10.80 -5.43 -19.48
N HIS A 70 11.41 -4.26 -19.34
CA HIS A 70 12.02 -3.54 -20.45
C HIS A 70 13.23 -2.75 -19.98
N ALA A 71 14.38 -2.91 -20.66
CA ALA A 71 15.62 -2.18 -20.37
C ALA A 71 15.95 -2.14 -18.87
N ASP A 72 15.98 -3.32 -18.23
CA ASP A 72 16.25 -3.52 -16.79
C ASP A 72 15.27 -2.85 -15.82
N SER A 73 14.16 -2.30 -16.33
CA SER A 73 13.05 -1.76 -15.55
C SER A 73 11.84 -2.68 -15.58
N ARG A 74 11.08 -2.66 -14.48
CA ARG A 74 9.79 -3.36 -14.37
C ARG A 74 8.68 -2.33 -14.50
N LEU A 75 7.90 -2.44 -15.57
CA LEU A 75 6.73 -1.62 -15.85
C LEU A 75 5.49 -2.33 -15.32
N ILE A 76 4.52 -1.57 -14.80
CA ILE A 76 3.28 -2.10 -14.23
C ILE A 76 2.09 -1.29 -14.78
N GLY A 77 0.91 -1.90 -14.87
CA GLY A 77 -0.32 -1.17 -15.15
C GLY A 77 -0.39 -0.63 -16.58
N GLU A 78 -0.79 0.64 -16.71
CA GLU A 78 -0.97 1.31 -17.99
C GLU A 78 0.31 1.37 -18.81
N GLU A 79 1.46 1.58 -18.17
CA GLU A 79 2.74 1.64 -18.86
C GLU A 79 3.10 0.28 -19.50
N SER A 80 2.89 -0.79 -18.73
CA SER A 80 3.06 -2.16 -19.23
C SER A 80 2.08 -2.49 -20.36
N SER A 81 0.83 -2.03 -20.26
CA SER A 81 -0.19 -2.19 -21.31
C SER A 81 0.23 -1.51 -22.61
N ASN A 82 0.80 -0.31 -22.53
CA ASN A 82 1.27 0.45 -23.69
C ASN A 82 2.47 -0.22 -24.37
N LEU A 83 3.33 -0.88 -23.59
CA LEU A 83 4.46 -1.63 -24.13
C LEU A 83 4.00 -2.93 -24.80
N LEU A 84 3.07 -3.66 -24.17
CA LEU A 84 2.52 -4.91 -24.70
C LEU A 84 1.88 -4.73 -26.08
N ALA A 85 1.22 -3.58 -26.31
CA ALA A 85 0.62 -3.25 -27.61
C ALA A 85 1.66 -3.21 -28.76
N ARG A 86 2.94 -2.98 -28.45
CA ARG A 86 4.06 -2.94 -29.42
C ARG A 86 4.90 -4.20 -29.39
N TYR A 87 5.14 -4.73 -28.19
CA TYR A 87 5.98 -5.89 -27.93
C TYR A 87 5.22 -6.91 -27.09
N PRO A 88 4.32 -7.70 -27.73
CA PRO A 88 3.41 -8.59 -27.01
C PRO A 88 4.11 -9.71 -26.22
N GLN A 89 5.37 -10.03 -26.57
CA GLN A 89 6.15 -11.07 -25.89
C GLN A 89 6.78 -10.60 -24.56
N GLN A 90 6.72 -9.31 -24.24
CA GLN A 90 7.40 -8.74 -23.07
C GLN A 90 6.50 -8.60 -21.83
N GLY A 91 5.18 -8.76 -22.00
CA GLY A 91 4.23 -8.65 -20.90
C GLY A 91 3.85 -10.01 -20.31
N VAL A 92 3.60 -10.01 -19.02
CA VAL A 92 3.19 -11.17 -18.22
C VAL A 92 1.85 -10.85 -17.57
N PHE A 93 0.84 -11.65 -17.89
CA PHE A 93 -0.47 -11.59 -17.24
C PHE A 93 -0.51 -12.55 -16.04
N PRO A 94 -1.03 -12.15 -14.87
CA PRO A 94 -1.13 -13.05 -13.71
C PRO A 94 -1.96 -14.30 -14.00
N SER A 95 -2.97 -14.19 -14.88
CA SER A 95 -3.79 -15.32 -15.35
C SER A 95 -3.04 -16.31 -16.26
N SER A 96 -1.93 -15.88 -16.87
CA SER A 96 -1.11 -16.71 -17.76
C SER A 96 0.00 -17.48 -17.02
N LEU A 97 0.23 -17.17 -15.74
CA LEU A 97 1.20 -17.86 -14.91
C LEU A 97 0.66 -19.22 -14.44
N PRO A 98 1.50 -20.26 -14.35
CA PRO A 98 1.10 -21.54 -13.77
C PRO A 98 0.79 -21.38 -12.27
N PRO A 99 -0.16 -22.15 -11.69
CA PRO A 99 -0.68 -21.91 -10.33
C PRO A 99 0.38 -21.79 -9.22
N ARG A 100 1.51 -22.49 -9.34
CA ARG A 100 2.62 -22.40 -8.37
C ARG A 100 3.37 -21.07 -8.45
N GLU A 101 3.54 -20.52 -9.65
CA GLU A 101 4.20 -19.24 -9.88
C GLU A 101 3.26 -18.07 -9.65
N THR A 102 1.96 -18.22 -9.94
CA THR A 102 0.92 -17.24 -9.60
C THR A 102 0.92 -16.91 -8.10
N LEU A 103 1.00 -17.93 -7.24
CA LEU A 103 1.06 -17.72 -5.79
C LEU A 103 2.37 -17.08 -5.34
N GLN A 104 3.51 -17.48 -5.91
CA GLN A 104 4.79 -16.81 -5.62
C GLN A 104 4.84 -15.38 -6.14
N PHE A 105 4.23 -15.12 -7.29
CA PHE A 105 4.09 -13.80 -7.87
C PHE A 105 3.27 -12.92 -6.94
N TYR A 106 2.08 -13.37 -6.52
CA TYR A 106 1.26 -12.67 -5.52
C TYR A 106 1.96 -12.52 -4.16
N ALA A 107 2.73 -13.51 -3.71
CA ALA A 107 3.49 -13.45 -2.45
C ALA A 107 4.76 -12.58 -2.52
N ARG A 108 5.32 -12.37 -3.72
CA ARG A 108 6.50 -11.52 -3.98
C ARG A 108 6.13 -10.06 -4.20
N PHE A 109 4.85 -9.72 -4.24
CA PHE A 109 4.39 -8.42 -3.78
C PHE A 109 4.34 -8.52 -2.25
N PRO A 110 5.41 -8.13 -1.51
CA PRO A 110 5.20 -7.82 -0.11
C PRO A 110 4.08 -6.77 -0.07
N GLN A 111 3.33 -6.71 1.01
CA GLN A 111 2.33 -5.71 1.30
C GLN A 111 2.94 -4.29 1.42
N GLN A 112 3.78 -3.87 0.47
CA GLN A 112 4.34 -2.55 0.30
C GLN A 112 3.34 -1.69 -0.45
N ALA A 113 2.26 -1.39 0.26
CA ALA A 113 1.82 -0.02 0.34
C ALA A 113 1.44 0.19 1.81
N LEU A 114 2.46 0.43 2.65
CA LEU A 114 2.32 1.57 3.55
C LEU A 114 2.05 2.75 2.61
N PHE A 115 0.78 2.98 2.32
CA PHE A 115 0.34 4.25 1.77
C PHE A 115 0.58 5.21 2.92
N GLU A 116 1.81 5.73 3.00
CA GLU A 116 2.12 6.81 3.90
C GLU A 116 1.24 7.95 3.41
N SER A 117 0.15 8.18 4.13
CA SER A 117 -0.77 9.30 3.93
C SER A 117 -0.03 10.59 4.29
N ARG A 118 1.01 10.92 3.52
CA ARG A 118 1.52 12.29 3.46
C ARG A 118 0.48 13.08 2.68
N ASP A 119 -0.59 13.44 3.39
CA ASP A 119 -1.49 14.58 3.13
C ASP A 119 -2.75 14.47 3.99
N CYS A 120 -2.58 14.28 5.31
CA CYS A 120 -3.65 14.52 6.29
C CYS A 120 -3.39 15.78 7.14
N SER A 121 -2.36 16.57 6.81
CA SER A 121 -1.99 17.82 7.49
C SER A 121 -1.99 18.99 6.50
N GLY A 122 -3.13 19.26 5.87
CA GLY A 122 -3.34 20.46 5.09
C GLY A 122 -4.79 20.94 5.20
N GLY A 123 -5.00 21.95 6.05
CA GLY A 123 -6.22 22.78 6.09
C GLY A 123 -7.37 22.24 6.92
#